data_AF-I0X5J1-F1
#
_entry.id   AF-I0X5J1-F1
#
_cell.length_a   1.000
_cell.length_b   1.000
_cell.length_c   1.000
_cell.angle_alpha   90.00
_cell.angle_beta   90.00
_cell.angle_gamma   90.00
#
_symmetry.space_group_name_H-M   'P 1'
#
loop_
_entity.id
_entity.type
_entity.pdbx_description
1 polymer ?
#
loop_
_entity_poly.entity_id
_entity_poly.type
_entity_poly.pdbx_seq_one_letter_code
_entity_poly.pdbx_strand_id
1 'polypeptide(L)' 'MNNPFNPSFGKVPPIYIDRTHQIEELVSELKNPDSPYQTTLIYGQRGSGKTAFTSALCQEI' A
#
# COMPACT_ATOMS: atom_id res chain seq x y z
N MET A 1 8.82 17.62 -17.11
CA MET A 1 9.61 16.66 -16.31
C MET A 1 9.04 16.39 -14.90
N ASN A 2 7.75 16.67 -14.64
CA ASN A 2 7.07 16.34 -13.38
C ASN A 2 5.79 15.54 -13.70
N ASN A 3 5.93 14.30 -14.15
CA ASN A 3 4.78 13.40 -14.31
C ASN A 3 4.64 12.56 -13.03
N PRO A 4 3.57 12.74 -12.22
CA PRO A 4 3.36 11.97 -10.99
C PRO A 4 3.07 10.48 -11.26
N PHE A 5 2.77 10.10 -12.52
CA PHE A 5 2.47 8.73 -12.94
C PHE A 5 3.68 7.97 -13.50
N ASN A 6 4.89 8.54 -13.43
CA ASN A 6 6.12 7.84 -13.79
C ASN A 6 6.99 7.60 -12.54
N PRO A 7 6.60 6.67 -11.65
CA PRO A 7 7.38 6.38 -10.46
C PRO A 7 8.70 5.70 -10.84
N SER A 8 9.81 6.27 -10.38
CA SER A 8 11.09 5.58 -10.37
C SER A 8 11.20 4.72 -9.11
N PHE A 9 12.03 3.68 -9.16
CA PHE A 9 12.35 2.88 -7.98
C PHE A 9 12.79 3.78 -6.81
N GLY A 10 12.25 3.54 -5.61
CA GLY A 10 12.53 4.33 -4.41
C GLY A 10 11.70 5.61 -4.23
N LYS A 11 10.84 5.99 -5.17
CA LYS A 11 9.90 7.11 -4.97
C LYS A 11 8.53 6.60 -4.54
N VAL A 12 8.04 7.14 -3.43
CA VAL A 12 6.66 6.93 -2.98
C VAL A 12 5.73 7.73 -3.90
N PRO A 13 4.68 7.12 -4.48
CA PRO A 13 3.72 7.83 -5.30
C PRO A 13 3.01 8.92 -4.49
N PRO A 14 2.88 10.15 -5.02
CA PRO A 14 2.16 11.21 -4.33
C PRO A 14 0.63 11.00 -4.34
N ILE A 15 0.13 10.09 -5.20
CA ILE A 15 -1.30 9.83 -5.39
C ILE A 15 -1.49 8.31 -5.50
N TYR A 16 -2.44 7.79 -4.71
CA TYR A 16 -2.88 6.40 -4.77
C TYR A 16 -4.29 6.35 -5.36
N ILE A 17 -4.50 5.57 -6.43
CA ILE A 17 -5.82 5.42 -7.06
C ILE A 17 -6.58 4.33 -6.32
N ASP A 18 -7.68 4.71 -5.67
CA ASP A 18 -8.71 3.81 -5.13
C ASP A 18 -8.17 2.65 -4.27
N ARG A 19 -7.45 3.00 -3.20
CA ARG A 19 -6.89 2.04 -2.22
C ARG A 19 -7.23 2.36 -0.76
N THR A 20 -7.98 3.43 -0.50
CA THR A 20 -8.21 3.95 0.85
C THR A 20 -8.88 2.91 1.76
N HIS A 21 -9.95 2.26 1.29
CA HIS A 21 -10.65 1.25 2.08
C HIS A 21 -9.78 0.05 2.47
N GLN A 22 -8.99 -0.46 1.51
CA GLN A 22 -8.11 -1.61 1.71
C GLN A 22 -6.94 -1.28 2.65
N ILE A 23 -6.46 -0.04 2.59
CA ILE A 23 -5.43 0.47 3.51
C ILE A 23 -6.02 0.59 4.91
N GLU A 24 -7.15 1.24 5.07
CA GLU A 24 -7.81 1.44 6.37
C GLU A 24 -8.14 0.12 7.06
N GLU A 25 -8.72 -0.83 6.32
CA GLU A 25 -9.03 -2.17 6.82
C GLU A 25 -7.76 -2.87 7.32
N LEU A 26 -6.73 -2.96 6.48
CA LEU A 26 -5.51 -3.67 6.84
C LEU A 26 -4.74 -2.97 7.97
N VAL A 27 -4.73 -1.63 8.02
CA VAL A 27 -4.12 -0.87 9.12
C VAL A 27 -4.86 -1.14 10.43
N SER A 28 -6.19 -1.19 10.41
CA SER A 28 -7.00 -1.48 11.60
C SER A 28 -6.72 -2.89 12.14
N GLU A 29 -6.60 -3.86 11.25
CA GLU A 29 -6.31 -5.25 11.59
C GLU A 29 -4.87 -5.44 12.06
N LEU A 30 -3.89 -4.77 11.43
CA LEU A 30 -2.49 -4.81 11.90
C LEU A 30 -2.30 -4.17 13.28
N LYS A 31 -3.11 -3.16 13.62
CA LYS A 31 -3.11 -2.53 14.96
C LYS A 31 -3.80 -3.39 16.03
N ASN A 32 -4.55 -4.43 15.64
CA ASN A 32 -5.17 -5.38 16.54
C ASN A 32 -4.22 -6.59 16.78
N PRO A 33 -3.64 -6.77 17.98
CA PRO A 33 -2.68 -7.84 18.26
C PRO A 33 -3.24 -9.26 18.05
N ASP A 34 -4.56 -9.43 18.22
CA ASP A 34 -5.24 -10.72 18.07
C ASP A 34 -5.76 -10.96 16.64
N SER A 35 -5.47 -10.04 15.70
CA SER A 35 -5.92 -10.15 14.32
C SER A 35 -5.25 -11.31 13.59
N PRO A 36 -5.98 -12.05 12.74
CA PRO A 36 -5.38 -13.02 11.83
C PRO A 36 -4.52 -12.36 10.74
N TYR A 37 -4.58 -11.04 10.53
CA TYR A 37 -3.90 -10.35 9.42
C TYR A 37 -2.50 -9.85 9.78
N GLN A 38 -2.00 -10.19 10.97
CA GLN A 38 -0.61 -9.92 11.40
C GLN A 38 0.44 -10.42 10.39
N THR A 39 0.10 -11.43 9.58
CA THR A 39 0.88 -11.82 8.40
C THR A 39 -0.01 -11.78 7.16
N THR A 40 0.30 -10.87 6.23
CA THR A 40 -0.49 -10.66 5.01
C THR A 40 0.37 -10.80 3.75
N LEU A 41 -0.11 -11.56 2.76
CA LEU A 41 0.53 -11.70 1.45
C LEU A 41 -0.18 -10.83 0.40
N ILE A 42 0.53 -9.83 -0.13
CA ILE A 42 0.03 -8.97 -1.21
C ILE A 42 0.47 -9.53 -2.56
N TYR A 43 -0.47 -9.96 -3.40
CA TYR A 43 -0.19 -10.57 -4.72
C TYR A 43 -1.01 -9.95 -5.86
N GLY A 44 -0.59 -10.19 -7.12
CA GLY A 44 -1.22 -9.62 -8.32
C GLY A 44 -0.25 -9.42 -9.50
N GLN A 45 -0.75 -9.08 -10.68
CA GLN A 45 0.06 -8.91 -11.91
C GLN A 45 1.18 -7.86 -11.77
N ARG A 46 2.25 -7.96 -12.57
CA ARG A 46 3.32 -6.94 -12.60
C ARG A 46 2.71 -5.56 -12.92
N GLY A 47 3.12 -4.52 -12.20
CA GLY A 47 2.60 -3.15 -12.42
C GLY A 47 1.25 -2.85 -11.74
N SER A 48 0.62 -3.81 -11.04
CA SER A 48 -0.64 -3.60 -10.30
C SER A 48 -0.55 -2.70 -9.05
N GLY A 49 0.64 -2.17 -8.74
CA GLY A 49 0.82 -1.27 -7.60
C GLY A 49 1.08 -1.95 -6.25
N LYS A 50 1.45 -3.24 -6.21
CA LYS A 50 1.78 -3.96 -4.96
C LYS A 50 2.79 -3.20 -4.07
N THR A 51 3.93 -2.80 -4.65
CA THR A 51 4.96 -2.05 -3.92
C THR A 51 4.46 -0.68 -3.47
N ALA A 52 3.69 0.00 -4.32
CA ALA A 52 3.08 1.28 -3.98
C ALA A 52 2.12 1.14 -2.79
N PHE A 53 1.27 0.11 -2.80
CA PHE A 53 0.35 -0.21 -1.71
C PHE A 53 1.08 -0.49 -0.39
N THR A 54 2.15 -1.29 -0.42
CA THR A 54 3.00 -1.50 0.77
C THR A 54 3.63 -0.20 1.28
N SER A 55 4.10 0.67 0.39
CA SER A 55 4.62 1.99 0.80
C SER A 55 3.54 2.87 1.45
N ALA A 56 2.29 2.79 0.98
CA ALA A 56 1.17 3.54 1.57
C ALA A 56 0.86 3.02 2.99
N LEU A 57 0.79 1.70 3.17
CA LEU A 57 0.57 1.09 4.49
C LEU A 57 1.63 1.52 5.50
N CYS A 58 2.91 1.52 5.10
CA CYS A 58 4.02 1.97 5.96
C CYS A 58 3.95 3.44 6.37
N GLN A 59 3.11 4.27 5.72
CA GLN A 59 2.90 5.67 6.12
C GLN A 59 1.79 5.84 7.16
N GLU A 60 0.90 4.84 7.31
CA GLU A 60 -0.30 4.89 8.17
C GLU A 60 -0.16 4.10 9.49
N ILE A 61 0.89 3.27 9.59
CA ILE A 61 1.27 2.47 10.76
C ILE A 61 2.38 3.20 11.52
#